data_AF-A0A1H8H2J7-F1
#
_entry.id   AF-A0A1H8H2J7-F1
#
_cell.length_a   1.000
_cell.length_b   1.000
_cell.length_c   1.000
_cell.angle_alpha   90.00
_cell.angle_beta   90.00
_cell.angle_gamma   90.00
#
_symmetry.space_group_name_H-M   'P 1'
#
loop_
_entity.id
_entity.type
_entity.pdbx_description
1 polymer ?
#
loop_
_entity_poly.entity_id
_entity_poly.type
_entity_poly.pdbx_seq_one_letter_code
_entity_poly.pdbx_strand_id
1 'polypeptide(L)' 'MKKYTQNLNCNYCGGDGYVQLLLGGSETCYACGGTGKKAKEKQC' A
#
# COMPACT_ATOMS: atom_id res chain seq x y z
N MET A 1 -21.13 9.71 12.91
CA MET A 1 -20.01 8.98 13.56
C MET A 1 -18.88 8.83 12.55
N LYS A 2 -17.75 9.55 12.69
CA LYS A 2 -16.60 9.39 11.79
C LYS A 2 -15.79 8.18 12.27
N LYS A 3 -15.93 7.03 11.60
CA LYS A 3 -15.09 5.85 11.84
C LYS A 3 -13.68 6.19 11.33
N TYR A 4 -12.77 6.51 12.24
CA TYR A 4 -11.34 6.59 11.92
C TYR A 4 -10.80 5.17 11.79
N THR A 5 -11.04 4.56 10.64
CA THR A 5 -10.32 3.35 10.24
C THR A 5 -8.89 3.81 9.96
N GLN A 6 -7.97 3.51 10.89
CA GLN A 6 -6.54 3.61 10.63
C GLN A 6 -6.24 2.72 9.42
N ASN A 7 -6.19 3.32 8.23
CA ASN A 7 -6.00 2.58 7.00
C ASN A 7 -4.54 2.09 6.99
N LEU A 8 -4.34 0.86 7.46
CA LEU A 8 -3.07 0.14 7.47
C LEU A 8 -2.63 -0.24 6.05
N ASN A 9 -3.52 -0.12 5.07
CA ASN A 9 -3.22 -0.40 3.69
C ASN A 9 -2.27 0.67 3.14
N CYS A 10 -1.35 0.22 2.30
CA CYS A 10 -0.46 1.10 1.56
C CYS A 10 -1.28 2.06 0.70
N ASN A 11 -1.07 3.37 0.84
CA ASN A 11 -1.82 4.38 0.08
C ASN A 11 -1.57 4.30 -1.44
N TYR A 12 -0.44 3.72 -1.86
CA TYR A 12 -0.05 3.65 -3.27
C TYR A 12 -0.73 2.52 -4.02
N CYS A 13 -0.80 1.33 -3.40
CA CYS A 13 -1.41 0.15 -4.01
C CYS A 13 -2.79 -0.19 -3.41
N GLY A 14 -3.34 0.64 -2.53
CA GLY A 14 -4.65 0.41 -1.90
C GLY A 14 -4.72 -0.79 -0.94
N GLY A 15 -3.65 -1.58 -0.80
CA GLY A 15 -3.66 -2.83 -0.05
C GLY A 15 -3.16 -4.03 -0.84
N ASP A 16 -3.09 -3.92 -2.16
CA ASP A 16 -2.84 -5.05 -3.06
C ASP A 16 -1.38 -5.51 -3.08
N GLY A 17 -0.45 -4.60 -2.81
CA GLY A 17 0.99 -4.89 -2.87
C GLY A 17 1.60 -4.77 -4.27
N TYR A 18 0.81 -4.51 -5.29
CA TYR A 18 1.25 -4.27 -6.66
C TYR A 18 0.54 -3.05 -7.25
N VAL A 19 1.14 -2.45 -8.28
CA VAL A 19 0.53 -1.35 -9.03
C VAL A 19 0.39 -1.75 -10.50
N GLN A 20 -0.70 -1.32 -11.12
CA GLN A 20 -0.94 -1.60 -12.54
C GLN A 20 -0.16 -0.61 -13.40
N LEU A 21 0.60 -1.12 -14.36
CA LEU A 21 1.38 -0.34 -15.30
C LEU A 21 0.49 0.20 -16.43
N LEU A 22 0.82 1.39 -16.93
CA LEU A 22 0.09 2.03 -18.03
C LEU A 22 0.12 1.20 -19.32
N LEU A 23 1.23 0.50 -19.58
CA LEU A 23 1.41 -0.37 -20.74
C LEU A 23 0.80 -1.78 -20.53
N GLY A 24 0.09 -1.98 -19.42
CA GLY A 24 -0.42 -3.28 -18.99
C GLY A 24 0.59 -4.05 -18.13
N GLY A 25 0.07 -4.99 -17.34
CA GLY A 25 0.83 -5.74 -16.35
C GLY A 25 0.86 -5.06 -14.97
N SER A 26 1.49 -5.74 -14.03
CA SER A 26 1.63 -5.27 -12.65
C SER A 26 3.08 -5.36 -12.22
N GLU A 27 3.56 -4.36 -11.50
CA GLU A 27 4.84 -4.44 -10.79
C GLU A 27 4.61 -4.46 -9.28
N THR A 28 5.57 -5.00 -8.55
CA THR A 28 5.59 -4.95 -7.08
C THR A 28 5.57 -3.49 -6.63
N CYS A 29 4.65 -3.14 -5.73
CA CYS A 29 4.51 -1.79 -5.24
C CYS A 29 5.79 -1.35 -4.53
N TYR A 30 6.47 -0.36 -5.11
CA TYR A 30 7.74 0.18 -4.60
C TYR A 30 7.62 0.74 -3.18
N ALA A 31 6.46 1.27 -2.80
CA ALA A 31 6.26 1.93 -1.52
C ALA A 31 6.11 0.96 -0.34
N CYS A 32 5.62 -0.25 -0.58
CA CYS A 32 5.44 -1.26 0.45
C CYS A 32 6.25 -2.54 0.22
N GLY A 33 7.04 -2.60 -0.86
CA GLY A 33 7.83 -3.76 -1.25
C GLY A 33 6.98 -5.02 -1.44
N GLY A 34 5.74 -4.89 -1.92
CA GLY A 34 4.85 -6.04 -2.11
C GLY A 34 3.96 -6.40 -0.92
N THR A 35 4.13 -5.76 0.24
CA THR A 35 3.42 -6.18 1.47
C THR A 35 1.96 -5.72 1.53
N GLY A 36 1.54 -4.79 0.66
CA GLY A 36 0.21 -4.18 0.71
C GLY A 36 -0.03 -3.29 1.92
N LYS A 37 0.92 -3.20 2.85
CA LYS A 37 0.77 -2.52 4.14
C LYS A 37 1.63 -1.26 4.15
N LYS A 38 1.19 -0.24 4.89
CA LYS A 38 2.09 0.84 5.28
C LYS A 38 3.24 0.21 6.06
N ALA A 39 4.47 0.57 5.72
CA ALA A 39 5.59 0.33 6.62
C ALA A 39 5.17 0.95 7.95
N LYS A 40 5.01 0.12 8.99
CA LYS A 40 4.87 0.65 10.33
C LYS A 40 6.12 1.47 10.53
N GLU A 41 6.00 2.79 10.56
CA GLU A 41 7.05 3.67 11.03
C GLU A 41 7.49 3.02 12.34
N LYS A 42 8.74 2.56 12.38
CA LYS A 42 9.32 2.04 13.61
C LYS A 42 9.30 3.22 14.56
N GLN A 43 8.25 3.31 15.38
CA GLN A 43 8.25 4.19 16.52
C GLN A 43 9.41 3.71 17.38
N CYS A 44 10.37 4.62 17.55
CA CYS A 44 11.71 4.45 18.12
C CYS A 44 11.77 3.55 19.35
#